data_AF-A0A9R0VB39-F1
#
_entry.id   AF-A0A9R0VB39-F1
#
_cell.length_a   1.000
_cell.length_b   1.000
_cell.length_c   1.000
_cell.angle_alpha   90.00
_cell.angle_beta   90.00
_cell.angle_gamma   90.00
#
_symmetry.space_group_name_H-M   'P 1'
#
loop_
_entity.id
_entity.type
_entity.pdbx_description
1 polymer ?
#
loop_
_entity_poly.entity_id
_entity_poly.type
_entity_poly.pdbx_seq_one_letter_code
_entity_poly.pdbx_strand_id
1 'polypeptide(L)'
;MAPVNSFNTLFHAQAFWGLMMPVSVSSMAADVIRGYWAQRILWEIGGYVAFYPPTIYRKDHVQAYPFAEEKDLHVNVGRLIKFLNEWRSNKQSLFEKILDLSYAMAEEGFWMEQDVRLTAAWLQDLLAAGYRQPRLMSLEIDRQRATIGEGDMKEFVPKKLPSVHLGVDEIGTVNYEIGNLIKWRKNFGNVVLIMHVSGPVDRVALEWRLLYGRIFKTVIILAEHSNAELAVERCALSHAYKLFENKHIFAQLTMFYLDMCTVPPYANSANHVNNILHFVIRYLPKVFARYGGADGFLFLQDHMILNYWNLLQADKEKLWITDKIAHSWVTIPLESNKEEWFVKQGAMVKQVVGSSPVHFQSKYKESMGEDKIVFCGSELFYVPRQFVEDFGDLVGLVGSLDLHHKIAVPMFFLAMDSPQNFDSEALAGTVFKTNLAANETFSSIYTAQSPAVFPVKVMNEIDFIKRGQSRQR
;
A
#
# COMPACT_ATOMS: atom_id res chain seq x y z
N MET A 1 -20.03 14.69 -32.74
CA MET A 1 -19.48 14.23 -31.45
C MET A 1 -19.15 12.76 -31.57
N ALA A 2 -18.17 12.25 -30.83
CA ALA A 2 -17.74 10.84 -30.91
C ALA A 2 -17.89 10.14 -29.55
N PRO A 3 -18.17 8.83 -29.49
CA PRO A 3 -18.15 8.12 -28.22
C PRO A 3 -16.71 8.04 -27.68
N VAL A 4 -16.53 8.38 -26.41
CA VAL A 4 -15.21 8.35 -25.74
C VAL A 4 -15.36 7.65 -24.40
N ASN A 5 -14.73 6.48 -24.27
CA ASN A 5 -14.61 5.74 -23.00
C ASN A 5 -13.36 6.18 -22.21
N SER A 6 -13.13 5.58 -21.05
CA SER A 6 -11.98 5.92 -20.20
C SER A 6 -10.76 5.00 -20.35
N PHE A 7 -10.80 3.99 -21.23
CA PHE A 7 -9.79 2.91 -21.25
C PHE A 7 -8.43 3.29 -21.85
N ASN A 8 -8.36 4.36 -22.66
CA ASN A 8 -7.09 4.92 -23.17
C ASN A 8 -7.26 6.40 -23.55
N THR A 9 -7.84 7.17 -22.64
CA THR A 9 -8.21 8.57 -22.90
C THR A 9 -7.39 9.50 -22.03
N LEU A 10 -6.70 10.45 -22.66
CA LEU A 10 -5.93 11.48 -21.95
C LEU A 10 -6.71 12.79 -21.93
N PHE A 11 -6.88 13.35 -20.73
CA PHE A 11 -7.45 14.69 -20.55
C PHE A 11 -6.31 15.69 -20.39
N HIS A 12 -6.32 16.73 -21.23
CA HIS A 12 -5.42 17.86 -21.03
C HIS A 12 -5.78 18.55 -19.70
N ALA A 13 -4.80 19.17 -19.03
CA ALA A 13 -5.03 19.83 -17.74
C ALA A 13 -6.18 20.86 -17.79
N GLN A 14 -6.34 21.58 -18.90
CA GLN A 14 -7.46 22.53 -19.10
C GLN A 14 -8.85 21.87 -19.21
N ALA A 15 -8.90 20.57 -19.43
CA ALA A 15 -10.11 19.76 -19.52
C ALA A 15 -10.33 18.89 -18.28
N PHE A 16 -9.58 19.11 -17.20
CA PHE A 16 -9.59 18.24 -16.02
C PHE A 16 -10.96 18.15 -15.34
N TRP A 17 -11.77 19.21 -15.44
CA TRP A 17 -13.18 19.20 -15.00
C TRP A 17 -14.02 18.11 -15.70
N GLY A 18 -13.63 17.69 -16.90
CA GLY A 18 -14.31 16.67 -17.70
C GLY A 18 -14.12 15.23 -17.19
N LEU A 19 -13.39 15.04 -16.08
CA LEU A 19 -13.24 13.77 -15.37
C LEU A 19 -14.40 13.45 -14.41
N MET A 20 -15.32 14.39 -14.19
CA MET A 20 -16.57 14.13 -13.45
C MET A 20 -17.24 12.89 -14.02
N MET A 21 -17.62 11.93 -13.18
CA MET A 21 -18.34 10.72 -13.60
C MET A 21 -19.77 10.74 -13.06
N PRO A 22 -20.81 10.57 -13.91
CA PRO A 22 -22.18 10.41 -13.45
C PRO A 22 -22.37 9.04 -12.78
N VAL A 23 -23.27 8.98 -11.79
CA VAL A 23 -23.56 7.79 -10.98
C VAL A 23 -24.98 7.27 -11.16
N SER A 24 -25.87 8.05 -11.79
CA SER A 24 -27.25 7.62 -12.04
C SER A 24 -27.43 6.69 -13.24
N VAL A 25 -26.42 6.58 -14.09
CA VAL A 25 -26.40 5.72 -15.28
C VAL A 25 -25.57 4.46 -15.00
N SER A 26 -25.73 3.41 -15.81
CA SER A 26 -24.93 2.19 -15.65
C SER A 26 -23.43 2.52 -15.70
N SER A 27 -22.63 1.80 -14.91
CA SER A 27 -21.17 1.99 -14.86
C SER A 27 -20.50 1.83 -16.24
N MET A 28 -21.13 1.06 -17.13
CA MET A 28 -20.70 0.84 -18.51
C MET A 28 -21.04 1.99 -19.45
N ALA A 29 -22.14 2.71 -19.20
CA ALA A 29 -22.55 3.86 -19.99
C ALA A 29 -21.95 5.18 -19.47
N ALA A 30 -21.56 5.22 -18.20
CA ALA A 30 -21.15 6.43 -17.51
C ALA A 30 -20.00 7.17 -18.19
N ASP A 31 -18.95 6.46 -18.61
CA ASP A 31 -17.77 7.07 -19.22
C ASP A 31 -18.04 7.59 -20.64
N VAL A 32 -18.87 6.87 -21.42
CA VAL A 32 -19.31 7.28 -22.76
C VAL A 32 -20.25 8.48 -22.70
N ILE A 33 -21.26 8.46 -21.82
CA ILE A 33 -22.22 9.57 -21.65
C ILE A 33 -21.50 10.82 -21.17
N ARG A 34 -20.63 10.68 -20.16
CA ARG A 34 -19.71 11.76 -19.76
C ARG A 34 -18.86 12.24 -20.94
N GLY A 35 -18.39 11.33 -21.80
CA GLY A 35 -17.62 11.67 -22.99
C GLY A 35 -18.34 12.67 -23.88
N TYR A 36 -19.64 12.49 -24.11
CA TYR A 36 -20.45 13.43 -24.86
C TYR A 36 -20.63 14.77 -24.14
N TRP A 37 -21.00 14.74 -22.86
CA TRP A 37 -21.15 15.94 -22.04
C TRP A 37 -19.85 16.79 -22.02
N ALA A 38 -18.71 16.16 -21.75
CA ALA A 38 -17.41 16.81 -21.72
C ALA A 38 -17.02 17.39 -23.09
N GLN A 39 -17.29 16.65 -24.17
CA GLN A 39 -17.09 17.16 -25.54
C GLN A 39 -17.87 18.44 -25.81
N ARG A 40 -19.11 18.52 -25.33
CA ARG A 40 -19.92 19.71 -25.58
C ARG A 40 -19.33 20.93 -24.87
N ILE A 41 -18.93 20.79 -23.60
CA ILE A 41 -18.30 21.88 -22.85
C ILE A 41 -16.91 22.22 -23.40
N LEU A 42 -16.14 21.24 -23.91
CA LEU A 42 -14.83 21.49 -24.52
C LEU A 42 -14.89 22.53 -25.64
N TRP A 43 -15.98 22.56 -26.40
CA TRP A 43 -16.17 23.55 -27.47
C TRP A 43 -16.25 24.98 -26.93
N GLU A 44 -16.72 25.20 -25.70
CA GLU A 44 -16.80 26.54 -25.08
C GLU A 44 -15.40 27.12 -24.78
N ILE A 45 -14.37 26.29 -24.76
CA ILE A 45 -12.96 26.69 -24.54
C ILE A 45 -12.09 26.46 -25.79
N GLY A 46 -12.71 26.20 -26.95
CA GLY A 46 -12.01 25.86 -28.20
C GLY A 46 -11.20 24.56 -28.15
N GLY A 47 -11.55 23.66 -27.23
CA GLY A 47 -11.00 22.32 -27.15
C GLY A 47 -11.69 21.35 -28.12
N TYR A 48 -10.97 20.29 -28.48
CA TYR A 48 -11.46 19.24 -29.36
C TYR A 48 -11.03 17.88 -28.84
N VAL A 49 -11.76 16.85 -29.26
CA VAL A 49 -11.30 15.45 -29.12
C VAL A 49 -10.45 15.11 -30.32
N ALA A 50 -9.30 14.50 -30.07
CA ALA A 50 -8.39 14.00 -31.09
C ALA A 50 -8.19 12.50 -30.90
N PHE A 51 -8.13 11.77 -32.01
CA PHE A 51 -7.86 10.34 -32.02
C PHE A 51 -6.40 10.12 -32.40
N TYR A 52 -5.69 9.36 -31.57
CA TYR A 52 -4.30 8.99 -31.79
C TYR A 52 -4.19 7.48 -32.07
N PRO A 53 -3.11 7.04 -32.75
CA PRO A 53 -2.79 5.63 -32.84
C PRO A 53 -2.76 4.97 -31.46
N PRO A 54 -3.11 3.68 -31.36
CA PRO A 54 -3.19 2.99 -30.07
C PRO A 54 -1.84 3.03 -29.35
N THR A 55 -1.84 3.57 -28.14
CA THR A 55 -0.67 3.64 -27.25
C THR A 55 -0.58 2.44 -26.30
N ILE A 56 -1.66 1.66 -26.18
CA ILE A 56 -1.83 0.55 -25.25
C ILE A 56 -2.46 -0.63 -25.99
N TYR A 57 -2.00 -1.85 -25.67
CA TYR A 57 -2.65 -3.10 -26.07
C TYR A 57 -3.33 -3.73 -24.84
N ARG A 58 -4.64 -4.02 -24.95
CA ARG A 58 -5.43 -4.69 -23.91
C ARG A 58 -6.06 -5.96 -24.49
N LYS A 59 -5.89 -7.11 -23.84
CA LYS A 59 -6.62 -8.35 -24.17
C LYS A 59 -7.89 -8.41 -23.35
N ASP A 60 -9.02 -8.23 -24.02
CA ASP A 60 -10.34 -8.38 -23.41
C ASP A 60 -10.86 -9.79 -23.58
N HIS A 61 -11.22 -10.40 -22.45
CA HIS A 61 -12.05 -11.60 -22.46
C HIS A 61 -13.49 -11.14 -22.67
N VAL A 62 -14.05 -11.41 -23.84
CA VAL A 62 -15.41 -11.02 -24.22
C VAL A 62 -16.39 -11.77 -23.32
N GLN A 63 -16.79 -11.16 -22.20
CA GLN A 63 -18.06 -11.46 -21.57
C GLN A 63 -19.09 -10.60 -22.25
N ALA A 64 -20.00 -11.22 -22.99
CA ALA A 64 -21.19 -10.53 -23.49
C ALA A 64 -21.98 -10.06 -22.27
N TYR A 65 -22.15 -8.75 -22.14
CA TYR A 65 -22.90 -8.18 -21.03
C TYR A 65 -24.41 -8.29 -21.30
N PRO A 66 -25.24 -8.34 -20.25
CA PRO A 66 -26.67 -8.30 -20.42
C PRO A 66 -27.09 -6.97 -21.08
N PHE A 67 -27.92 -7.04 -22.12
CA PHE A 67 -28.47 -5.86 -22.82
C PHE A 67 -29.09 -4.81 -21.87
N ALA A 68 -29.60 -5.23 -20.71
CA ALA A 68 -30.12 -4.34 -19.68
C ALA A 68 -29.09 -3.31 -19.18
N GLU A 69 -27.79 -3.65 -19.16
CA GLU A 69 -26.70 -2.77 -18.74
C GLU A 69 -26.24 -1.82 -19.86
N GLU A 70 -26.48 -2.19 -21.11
CA GLU A 70 -26.17 -1.40 -22.31
C GLU A 70 -27.34 -0.55 -22.83
N LYS A 71 -28.54 -0.71 -22.24
CA LYS A 71 -29.78 -0.08 -22.73
C LYS A 71 -29.64 1.43 -22.94
N ASP A 72 -28.97 2.12 -22.01
CA ASP A 72 -28.77 3.57 -22.07
C ASP A 72 -27.83 4.00 -23.22
N LEU A 73 -26.87 3.15 -23.59
CA LEU A 73 -25.97 3.38 -24.73
C LEU A 73 -26.70 3.25 -26.06
N HIS A 74 -27.61 2.29 -26.19
CA HIS A 74 -28.26 1.99 -27.47
C HIS A 74 -29.51 2.83 -27.74
N VAL A 75 -30.30 3.17 -26.70
CA VAL A 75 -31.60 3.82 -26.88
C VAL A 75 -31.52 5.35 -26.82
N ASN A 76 -30.66 5.90 -25.93
CA ASN A 76 -30.71 7.33 -25.59
C ASN A 76 -29.63 8.19 -26.23
N VAL A 77 -28.55 7.61 -26.78
CA VAL A 77 -27.40 8.38 -27.30
C VAL A 77 -27.77 9.27 -28.49
N GLY A 78 -28.66 8.81 -29.38
CA GLY A 78 -29.14 9.65 -30.49
C GLY A 78 -29.87 10.92 -30.00
N ARG A 79 -30.74 10.77 -29.00
CA ARG A 79 -31.45 11.88 -28.35
C ARG A 79 -30.47 12.82 -27.65
N LEU A 80 -29.49 12.26 -26.93
CA LEU A 80 -28.45 13.01 -26.23
C LEU A 80 -27.60 13.86 -27.17
N ILE A 81 -27.11 13.28 -28.26
CA ILE A 81 -26.27 14.03 -29.23
C ILE A 81 -27.06 15.19 -29.85
N LYS A 82 -28.32 14.95 -30.21
CA LYS A 82 -29.19 16.00 -30.74
C LYS A 82 -29.34 17.14 -29.73
N PHE A 83 -29.70 16.81 -28.48
CA PHE A 83 -29.82 17.77 -27.39
C PHE A 83 -28.52 18.57 -27.17
N LEU A 84 -27.37 17.90 -27.08
CA LEU A 84 -26.08 18.56 -26.83
C LEU A 84 -25.67 19.50 -27.97
N ASN A 85 -25.96 19.15 -29.23
CA ASN A 85 -25.70 20.02 -30.38
C ASN A 85 -26.59 21.27 -30.35
N GLU A 86 -27.83 21.15 -29.90
CA GLU A 86 -28.81 22.24 -29.81
C GLU A 86 -28.60 23.12 -28.57
N TRP A 87 -28.03 22.58 -27.50
CA TRP A 87 -27.83 23.28 -26.23
C TRP A 87 -26.97 24.56 -26.37
N ARG A 88 -27.43 25.64 -25.73
CA ARG A 88 -26.77 26.95 -25.65
C ARG A 88 -26.86 27.47 -24.21
N SER A 89 -25.88 28.27 -23.79
CA SER A 89 -25.84 28.87 -22.46
C SER A 89 -25.32 30.29 -22.46
N ASN A 90 -26.01 31.16 -21.71
CA ASN A 90 -25.68 32.58 -21.55
C ASN A 90 -24.83 32.88 -20.31
N LYS A 91 -24.38 31.83 -19.60
CA LYS A 91 -23.54 31.98 -18.40
C LYS A 91 -22.14 32.51 -18.77
N GLN A 92 -21.51 33.24 -17.84
CA GLN A 92 -20.29 34.00 -18.11
C GLN A 92 -19.01 33.25 -17.73
N SER A 93 -19.09 32.30 -16.80
CA SER A 93 -17.96 31.44 -16.45
C SER A 93 -18.13 30.01 -16.98
N LEU A 94 -17.00 29.31 -17.12
CA LEU A 94 -17.01 27.91 -17.54
C LEU A 94 -17.75 27.03 -16.53
N PHE A 95 -17.51 27.22 -15.23
CA PHE A 95 -18.12 26.39 -14.19
C PHE A 95 -19.63 26.60 -14.11
N GLU A 96 -20.12 27.82 -14.31
CA GLU A 96 -21.55 28.06 -14.44
C GLU A 96 -22.13 27.38 -15.68
N LYS A 97 -21.46 27.41 -16.84
CA LYS A 97 -21.89 26.67 -18.04
C LYS A 97 -21.91 25.16 -17.82
N ILE A 98 -20.94 24.62 -17.09
CA ILE A 98 -20.87 23.20 -16.74
C ILE A 98 -22.07 22.81 -15.88
N LEU A 99 -22.39 23.60 -14.84
CA LEU A 99 -23.56 23.36 -13.99
C LEU A 99 -24.86 23.51 -14.75
N ASP A 100 -24.97 24.52 -15.61
CA ASP A 100 -26.13 24.79 -16.46
C ASP A 100 -26.42 23.61 -17.40
N LEU A 101 -25.39 23.07 -18.07
CA LEU A 101 -25.55 21.88 -18.89
C LEU A 101 -25.93 20.64 -18.06
N SER A 102 -25.29 20.47 -16.89
CA SER A 102 -25.57 19.32 -16.02
C SER A 102 -27.01 19.32 -15.52
N TYR A 103 -27.52 20.50 -15.15
CA TYR A 103 -28.91 20.70 -14.76
C TYR A 103 -29.86 20.43 -15.94
N ALA A 104 -29.58 20.98 -17.12
CA ALA A 104 -30.39 20.74 -18.31
C ALA A 104 -30.40 19.25 -18.73
N MET A 105 -29.29 18.53 -18.56
CA MET A 105 -29.25 17.09 -18.77
C MET A 105 -30.12 16.31 -17.77
N ALA A 106 -30.22 16.77 -16.52
CA ALA A 106 -31.08 16.16 -15.53
C ALA A 106 -32.57 16.42 -15.80
N GLU A 107 -32.94 17.63 -16.20
CA GLU A 107 -34.31 17.97 -16.61
C GLU A 107 -34.78 17.13 -17.81
N GLU A 108 -33.90 16.90 -18.78
CA GLU A 108 -34.16 16.04 -19.94
C GLU A 108 -34.08 14.54 -19.63
N GLY A 109 -33.79 14.16 -18.38
CA GLY A 109 -33.75 12.77 -17.92
C GLY A 109 -32.57 11.96 -18.48
N PHE A 110 -31.48 12.61 -18.89
CA PHE A 110 -30.22 11.92 -19.19
C PHE A 110 -29.42 11.60 -17.92
N TRP A 111 -29.54 12.46 -16.91
CA TRP A 111 -28.96 12.34 -15.58
C TRP A 111 -30.04 12.52 -14.51
N MET A 112 -29.71 12.25 -13.26
CA MET A 112 -30.58 12.49 -12.11
C MET A 112 -30.04 13.66 -11.27
N GLU A 113 -30.85 14.16 -10.35
CA GLU A 113 -30.47 15.27 -9.46
C GLU A 113 -29.14 15.03 -8.72
N GLN A 114 -28.86 13.77 -8.37
CA GLN A 114 -27.61 13.40 -7.69
C GLN A 114 -26.37 13.71 -8.53
N ASP A 115 -26.43 13.55 -9.86
CA ASP A 115 -25.28 13.87 -10.73
C ASP A 115 -25.02 15.37 -10.74
N VAL A 116 -26.07 16.20 -10.73
CA VAL A 116 -25.94 17.66 -10.65
C VAL A 116 -25.27 18.08 -9.34
N ARG A 117 -25.67 17.47 -8.21
CA ARG A 117 -25.05 17.70 -6.90
C ARG A 117 -23.58 17.29 -6.90
N LEU A 118 -23.25 16.14 -7.51
CA LEU A 118 -21.88 15.68 -7.67
C LEU A 118 -21.05 16.61 -8.58
N THR A 119 -21.62 17.11 -9.67
CA THR A 119 -20.95 18.14 -10.49
C THR A 119 -20.59 19.35 -9.64
N ALA A 120 -21.54 19.86 -8.85
CA ALA A 120 -21.31 21.02 -8.00
C ALA A 120 -20.19 20.78 -6.98
N ALA A 121 -20.21 19.64 -6.30
CA ALA A 121 -19.15 19.25 -5.36
C ALA A 121 -17.78 19.14 -6.05
N TRP A 122 -17.71 18.45 -7.19
CA TRP A 122 -16.48 18.30 -7.98
C TRP A 122 -15.89 19.64 -8.40
N LEU A 123 -16.71 20.58 -8.88
CA LEU A 123 -16.24 21.91 -9.26
C LEU A 123 -15.73 22.71 -8.06
N GLN A 124 -16.33 22.56 -6.88
CA GLN A 124 -15.82 23.18 -5.64
C GLN A 124 -14.47 22.60 -5.22
N ASP A 125 -14.31 21.27 -5.30
CA ASP A 125 -13.04 20.60 -4.98
C ASP A 125 -11.92 21.06 -5.92
N LEU A 126 -12.23 21.28 -7.21
CA LEU A 126 -11.26 21.86 -8.15
C LEU A 126 -10.81 23.26 -7.74
N LEU A 127 -11.73 24.13 -7.32
CA LEU A 127 -11.37 25.45 -6.83
C LEU A 127 -10.51 25.36 -5.56
N ALA A 128 -10.88 24.49 -4.62
CA ALA A 128 -10.13 24.27 -3.39
C ALA A 128 -8.71 23.74 -3.65
N ALA A 129 -8.54 22.88 -4.67
CA ALA A 129 -7.26 22.37 -5.12
C ALA A 129 -6.42 23.39 -5.94
N GLY A 130 -6.93 24.61 -6.15
CA GLY A 130 -6.23 25.68 -6.88
C GLY A 130 -6.31 25.55 -8.41
N TYR A 131 -7.27 24.78 -8.93
CA TYR A 131 -7.49 24.66 -10.37
C TYR A 131 -7.88 26.01 -11.00
N ARG A 132 -7.22 26.38 -12.09
CA ARG A 132 -7.52 27.62 -12.83
C ARG A 132 -8.45 27.34 -13.99
N GLN A 133 -9.65 27.93 -13.96
CA GLN A 133 -10.62 27.81 -15.04
C GLN A 133 -10.03 28.33 -16.37
N PRO A 134 -10.12 27.55 -17.46
CA PRO A 134 -9.79 28.04 -18.80
C PRO A 134 -10.65 29.23 -19.19
N ARG A 135 -10.11 30.11 -20.04
CA ARG A 135 -10.87 31.20 -20.63
C ARG A 135 -11.84 30.66 -21.66
N LEU A 136 -13.08 31.15 -21.62
CA LEU A 136 -14.06 30.87 -22.66
C LEU A 136 -13.59 31.46 -23.98
N MET A 137 -13.77 30.72 -25.07
CA MET A 137 -13.60 31.24 -26.42
C MET A 137 -14.95 31.66 -26.97
N SER A 138 -15.02 32.85 -27.57
CA SER A 138 -16.17 33.29 -28.36
C SER A 138 -16.15 32.56 -29.70
N LEU A 139 -16.47 31.27 -29.68
CA LEU A 139 -16.67 30.49 -30.89
C LEU A 139 -18.10 30.70 -31.37
N GLU A 140 -18.25 31.20 -32.60
CA GLU A 140 -19.53 31.13 -33.29
C GLU A 140 -19.78 29.67 -33.67
N ILE A 141 -20.45 28.93 -32.76
CA ILE A 141 -20.74 27.49 -32.87
C ILE A 141 -21.45 27.16 -34.20
N ASP A 142 -22.18 28.11 -34.78
CA ASP A 142 -22.99 27.96 -35.99
C ASP A 142 -22.29 28.41 -37.29
N ARG A 143 -21.06 28.96 -37.24
CA ARG A 143 -20.30 29.28 -38.47
C ARG A 143 -19.59 28.04 -39.00
N GLN A 144 -19.60 27.86 -40.34
CA GLN A 144 -18.75 26.88 -41.00
C GLN A 144 -17.30 27.10 -40.58
N ARG A 145 -16.71 26.09 -39.94
CA ARG A 145 -15.30 26.13 -39.52
C ARG A 145 -14.43 26.32 -40.76
N ALA A 146 -13.44 27.20 -40.66
CA ALA A 146 -12.43 27.33 -41.70
C ALA A 146 -11.78 25.96 -41.96
N THR A 147 -11.56 25.63 -43.23
CA THR A 147 -10.81 24.44 -43.65
C THR A 147 -9.43 24.47 -43.00
N ILE A 148 -9.17 23.53 -42.10
CA ILE A 148 -7.88 23.39 -41.41
C ILE A 148 -6.84 23.05 -42.48
N GLY A 149 -5.90 23.97 -42.74
CA GLY A 149 -4.75 23.71 -43.59
C GLY A 149 -3.71 22.86 -42.83
N GLU A 150 -2.86 22.11 -43.54
CA GLU A 150 -1.81 21.29 -42.92
C GLU A 150 -0.90 22.08 -41.95
N GLY A 151 -0.74 23.39 -42.17
CA GLY A 151 0.05 24.27 -41.29
C GLY A 151 -0.57 24.60 -39.93
N ASP A 152 -1.88 24.38 -39.74
CA ASP A 152 -2.58 24.57 -38.46
C ASP A 152 -2.61 23.30 -37.60
N MET A 153 -2.16 22.17 -38.13
CA MET A 153 -2.03 20.93 -37.37
C MET A 153 -0.85 21.04 -36.40
N LYS A 154 -1.14 21.37 -35.14
CA LYS A 154 -0.18 21.20 -34.06
C LYS A 154 -0.07 19.72 -33.72
N GLU A 155 1.08 19.12 -34.03
CA GLU A 155 1.43 17.80 -33.54
C GLU A 155 1.53 17.87 -32.00
N PHE A 156 0.58 17.26 -31.30
CA PHE A 156 0.74 17.01 -29.88
C PHE A 156 1.49 15.69 -29.74
N VAL A 157 2.78 15.79 -29.48
CA VAL A 157 3.59 14.66 -29.02
C VAL A 157 3.45 14.64 -27.49
N PRO A 158 2.56 13.82 -26.91
CA PRO A 158 2.45 13.73 -25.45
C PRO A 158 3.82 13.41 -24.88
N LYS A 159 4.30 14.22 -23.92
CA LYS A 159 5.43 13.83 -23.09
C LYS A 159 5.02 12.56 -22.35
N LYS A 160 5.58 11.42 -22.76
CA LYS A 160 5.28 10.11 -22.20
C LYS A 160 5.76 10.08 -20.75
N LEU A 161 4.82 10.16 -19.82
CA LEU A 161 5.05 9.89 -18.40
C LEU A 161 4.79 8.40 -18.18
N PRO A 162 5.60 7.69 -17.38
CA PRO A 162 5.38 6.26 -17.14
C PRO A 162 3.99 6.00 -16.55
N SER A 163 3.22 5.09 -17.16
CA SER A 163 1.91 4.67 -16.65
C SER A 163 2.00 4.17 -15.20
N VAL A 164 1.09 4.65 -14.34
CA VAL A 164 0.94 4.21 -12.95
C VAL A 164 -0.07 3.04 -12.82
N HIS A 165 -0.76 2.70 -13.92
CA HIS A 165 -1.83 1.70 -13.94
C HIS A 165 -1.30 0.28 -14.09
N LEU A 166 -1.75 -0.64 -13.22
CA LEU A 166 -1.46 -2.07 -13.31
C LEU A 166 -2.20 -2.70 -14.50
N GLY A 167 -1.49 -3.42 -15.36
CA GLY A 167 -2.08 -4.20 -16.47
C GLY A 167 -2.13 -3.52 -17.84
N VAL A 168 -1.43 -2.39 -18.00
CA VAL A 168 -1.26 -1.68 -19.28
C VAL A 168 0.16 -1.94 -19.80
N ASP A 169 0.28 -2.63 -20.94
CA ASP A 169 1.57 -2.92 -21.57
C ASP A 169 2.05 -1.73 -22.43
N GLU A 170 3.06 -1.00 -21.96
CA GLU A 170 3.75 0.03 -22.76
C GLU A 170 4.97 -0.55 -23.48
N ILE A 171 5.02 -0.39 -24.80
CA ILE A 171 6.14 -0.89 -25.62
C ILE A 171 7.37 0.00 -25.38
N GLY A 172 8.46 -0.60 -24.86
CA GLY A 172 9.81 -0.03 -24.85
C GLY A 172 10.57 -0.15 -23.52
N THR A 173 10.06 0.43 -22.43
CA THR A 173 10.74 0.47 -21.10
C THR A 173 10.32 -0.67 -20.17
N VAL A 174 9.19 -1.29 -20.47
CA VAL A 174 8.55 -2.37 -19.70
C VAL A 174 9.46 -3.59 -19.52
N ASN A 175 10.33 -3.92 -20.47
CA ASN A 175 11.17 -5.11 -20.34
C ASN A 175 12.08 -5.10 -19.10
N TYR A 176 12.55 -3.93 -18.66
CA TYR A 176 13.40 -3.83 -17.47
C TYR A 176 12.60 -3.77 -16.17
N GLU A 177 11.54 -2.96 -16.09
CA GLU A 177 10.72 -2.84 -14.88
C GLU A 177 9.80 -4.04 -14.64
N ILE A 178 9.16 -4.60 -15.68
CA ILE A 178 8.45 -5.88 -15.58
C ILE A 178 9.46 -7.01 -15.38
N GLY A 179 10.63 -6.96 -16.03
CA GLY A 179 11.72 -7.90 -15.75
C GLY A 179 12.12 -7.90 -14.27
N ASN A 180 12.28 -6.71 -13.67
CA ASN A 180 12.56 -6.55 -12.26
C ASN A 180 11.39 -6.97 -11.37
N LEU A 181 10.16 -6.63 -11.72
CA LEU A 181 8.99 -7.02 -10.94
C LEU A 181 8.76 -8.54 -10.98
N ILE A 182 8.94 -9.18 -12.13
CA ILE A 182 8.96 -10.64 -12.27
C ILE A 182 10.10 -11.23 -11.46
N LYS A 183 11.31 -10.65 -11.53
CA LYS A 183 12.47 -11.09 -10.74
C LYS A 183 12.20 -11.01 -9.24
N TRP A 184 11.70 -9.88 -8.75
CA TRP A 184 11.35 -9.67 -7.34
C TRP A 184 10.22 -10.58 -6.91
N ARG A 185 9.16 -10.73 -7.71
CA ARG A 185 8.02 -11.61 -7.41
C ARG A 185 8.41 -13.09 -7.47
N LYS A 186 9.35 -13.47 -8.34
CA LYS A 186 9.93 -14.82 -8.36
C LYS A 186 10.80 -15.05 -7.12
N ASN A 187 11.51 -14.03 -6.63
CA ASN A 187 12.40 -14.16 -5.48
C ASN A 187 11.68 -14.10 -4.11
N PHE A 188 10.68 -13.23 -3.98
CA PHE A 188 10.00 -12.93 -2.71
C PHE A 188 8.52 -13.32 -2.69
N GLY A 189 7.95 -13.75 -3.81
CA GLY A 189 6.50 -14.00 -3.91
C GLY A 189 6.00 -15.05 -2.93
N ASN A 190 6.80 -16.08 -2.63
CA ASN A 190 6.48 -17.12 -1.66
C ASN A 190 6.95 -16.80 -0.23
N VAL A 191 7.60 -15.65 0.00
CA VAL A 191 7.87 -15.14 1.34
C VAL A 191 6.59 -14.50 1.88
N VAL A 192 6.25 -14.78 3.13
CA VAL A 192 5.14 -14.14 3.82
C VAL A 192 5.66 -12.89 4.52
N LEU A 193 5.16 -11.73 4.12
CA LEU A 193 5.47 -10.46 4.80
C LEU A 193 4.50 -10.26 5.96
N ILE A 194 5.01 -10.06 7.17
CA ILE A 194 4.25 -9.79 8.38
C ILE A 194 4.58 -8.38 8.85
N MET A 195 3.59 -7.51 8.82
CA MET A 195 3.73 -6.11 9.17
C MET A 195 2.91 -5.75 10.39
N HIS A 196 3.56 -5.16 11.40
CA HIS A 196 2.88 -4.60 12.55
C HIS A 196 2.64 -3.10 12.36
N VAL A 197 1.39 -2.66 12.52
CA VAL A 197 0.95 -1.27 12.37
C VAL A 197 0.46 -0.76 13.73
N SER A 198 1.15 0.26 14.24
CA SER A 198 0.88 0.94 15.50
C SER A 198 -0.13 2.09 15.38
N GLY A 199 -0.40 2.56 14.16
CA GLY A 199 -1.36 3.64 13.87
C GLY A 199 -2.75 3.18 13.41
N PRO A 200 -3.67 4.11 13.09
CA PRO A 200 -5.02 3.81 12.61
C PRO A 200 -5.01 3.02 11.29
N VAL A 201 -5.77 1.92 11.28
CA VAL A 201 -5.75 0.87 10.24
C VAL A 201 -6.35 1.33 8.92
N ASP A 202 -7.34 2.22 8.96
CA ASP A 202 -8.24 2.51 7.83
C ASP A 202 -7.54 3.10 6.60
N ARG A 203 -6.36 3.71 6.77
CA ARG A 203 -5.63 4.37 5.67
C ARG A 203 -4.22 3.80 5.47
N VAL A 204 -3.47 3.65 6.57
CA VAL A 204 -2.05 3.25 6.52
C VAL A 204 -1.90 1.76 6.14
N ALA A 205 -2.80 0.88 6.59
CA ALA A 205 -2.70 -0.54 6.26
C ALA A 205 -2.93 -0.82 4.76
N LEU A 206 -3.88 -0.14 4.13
CA LEU A 206 -4.15 -0.29 2.70
C LEU A 206 -2.94 0.17 1.87
N GLU A 207 -2.34 1.31 2.24
CA GLU A 207 -1.14 1.84 1.62
C GLU A 207 0.04 0.85 1.67
N TRP A 208 0.31 0.27 2.83
CA TRP A 208 1.36 -0.75 2.97
C TRP A 208 1.07 -2.01 2.16
N ARG A 209 -0.20 -2.45 2.14
CA ARG A 209 -0.63 -3.58 1.32
C ARG A 209 -0.47 -3.31 -0.17
N LEU A 210 -0.75 -2.09 -0.62
CA LEU A 210 -0.53 -1.68 -2.02
C LEU A 210 0.97 -1.62 -2.36
N LEU A 211 1.81 -1.17 -1.43
CA LEU A 211 3.27 -1.08 -1.62
C LEU A 211 3.92 -2.46 -1.78
N TYR A 212 3.61 -3.39 -0.88
CA TYR A 212 4.29 -4.68 -0.81
C TYR A 212 3.54 -5.81 -1.52
N GLY A 213 2.21 -5.72 -1.66
CA GLY A 213 1.37 -6.77 -2.27
C GLY A 213 1.62 -7.04 -3.75
N ARG A 214 2.37 -6.16 -4.44
CA ARG A 214 2.85 -6.41 -5.81
C ARG A 214 3.99 -7.43 -5.87
N ILE A 215 4.72 -7.60 -4.78
CA ILE A 215 5.93 -8.43 -4.70
C ILE A 215 5.67 -9.70 -3.90
N PHE A 216 5.16 -9.55 -2.68
CA PHE A 216 4.83 -10.67 -1.79
C PHE A 216 3.40 -11.13 -2.10
N LYS A 217 3.19 -12.42 -2.39
CA LYS A 217 1.83 -12.95 -2.61
C LYS A 217 0.98 -12.86 -1.35
N THR A 218 1.63 -12.89 -0.18
CA THR A 218 0.99 -12.84 1.13
C THR A 218 1.60 -11.72 1.96
N VAL A 219 0.77 -10.73 2.27
CA VAL A 219 1.08 -9.64 3.21
C VAL A 219 0.06 -9.69 4.33
N ILE A 220 0.53 -9.93 5.54
CA ILE A 220 -0.27 -9.99 6.76
C ILE A 220 -0.03 -8.69 7.51
N ILE A 221 -1.10 -7.98 7.83
CA ILE A 221 -1.05 -6.76 8.63
C ILE A 221 -1.68 -7.08 9.99
N LEU A 222 -0.93 -6.80 11.05
CA LEU A 222 -1.32 -6.93 12.45
C LEU A 222 -1.48 -5.53 13.03
N ALA A 223 -2.61 -5.22 13.66
CA ALA A 223 -2.91 -3.89 14.18
C ALA A 223 -3.83 -3.91 15.42
N GLU A 224 -3.89 -2.78 16.12
CA GLU A 224 -4.60 -2.61 17.41
C GLU A 224 -6.11 -2.36 17.30
N HIS A 225 -6.65 -2.01 16.12
CA HIS A 225 -8.07 -1.68 15.92
C HIS A 225 -8.68 -2.45 14.75
N SER A 226 -9.92 -2.96 14.89
CA SER A 226 -10.62 -3.73 13.84
C SER A 226 -11.40 -2.84 12.87
N ASN A 227 -11.45 -3.20 11.58
CA ASN A 227 -12.32 -2.58 10.57
C ASN A 227 -12.96 -3.63 9.61
N ALA A 228 -14.27 -3.84 9.73
CA ALA A 228 -15.01 -4.83 8.95
C ALA A 228 -15.06 -4.54 7.43
N GLU A 229 -14.95 -3.28 6.99
CA GLU A 229 -15.00 -2.90 5.58
C GLU A 229 -13.73 -3.28 4.80
N LEU A 230 -12.60 -3.41 5.49
CA LEU A 230 -11.30 -3.78 4.90
C LEU A 230 -10.97 -5.28 5.05
N ALA A 231 -11.97 -6.11 5.33
CA ALA A 231 -11.83 -7.53 5.66
C ALA A 231 -10.91 -7.77 6.89
N VAL A 232 -11.03 -6.91 7.91
CA VAL A 232 -10.34 -7.05 9.20
C VAL A 232 -11.31 -7.67 10.21
N GLU A 233 -11.11 -8.96 10.52
CA GLU A 233 -12.00 -9.67 11.46
C GLU A 233 -11.64 -9.40 12.92
N ARG A 234 -12.68 -9.26 13.76
CA ARG A 234 -12.60 -9.21 15.23
C ARG A 234 -12.40 -10.63 15.77
N CYS A 235 -11.34 -10.87 16.55
CA CYS A 235 -11.12 -12.19 17.16
C CYS A 235 -10.77 -12.06 18.65
N ALA A 236 -11.71 -12.37 19.54
CA ALA A 236 -11.44 -12.52 20.97
C ALA A 236 -10.65 -13.82 21.21
N LEU A 237 -9.60 -13.77 22.05
CA LEU A 237 -8.73 -14.92 22.34
C LEU A 237 -9.49 -16.18 22.79
N SER A 238 -10.65 -15.99 23.44
CA SER A 238 -11.56 -17.05 23.90
C SER A 238 -12.47 -17.62 22.81
N HIS A 239 -12.75 -16.88 21.74
CA HIS A 239 -13.65 -17.30 20.64
C HIS A 239 -12.90 -17.90 19.43
N ALA A 240 -11.57 -17.75 19.39
CA ALA A 240 -10.72 -18.41 18.39
C ALA A 240 -10.78 -19.94 18.41
N TYR A 241 -11.36 -20.55 19.45
CA TYR A 241 -11.55 -22.01 19.54
C TYR A 241 -12.74 -22.54 18.71
N LYS A 242 -13.74 -21.73 18.37
CA LYS A 242 -15.00 -22.22 17.77
C LYS A 242 -15.17 -21.97 16.27
N LEU A 243 -14.35 -21.12 15.66
CA LEU A 243 -14.50 -20.75 14.25
C LEU A 243 -13.71 -21.62 13.26
N PHE A 244 -12.95 -22.61 13.74
CA PHE A 244 -12.07 -23.44 12.91
C PHE A 244 -12.63 -24.80 12.47
N GLU A 245 -13.91 -25.10 12.71
CA GLU A 245 -14.54 -26.33 12.20
C GLU A 245 -15.22 -26.19 10.83
N ASN A 246 -15.43 -24.97 10.30
CA ASN A 246 -16.05 -24.81 8.98
C ASN A 246 -15.02 -24.57 7.89
N LYS A 247 -14.61 -25.67 7.24
CA LYS A 247 -14.02 -25.64 5.90
C LYS A 247 -15.09 -25.16 4.93
N HIS A 248 -15.05 -23.88 4.56
CA HIS A 248 -15.44 -23.30 3.27
C HIS A 248 -15.68 -21.80 3.47
N ILE A 249 -14.77 -20.97 2.94
CA ILE A 249 -15.00 -19.65 2.31
C ILE A 249 -13.64 -18.94 2.14
N PHE A 250 -13.28 -18.75 0.87
CA PHE A 250 -12.30 -17.81 0.28
C PHE A 250 -10.83 -17.76 0.77
N ALA A 251 -9.96 -18.35 -0.06
CA ALA A 251 -8.54 -18.02 -0.13
C ALA A 251 -8.34 -16.69 -0.89
N GLN A 252 -7.91 -15.62 -0.19
CA GLN A 252 -6.99 -14.54 -0.67
C GLN A 252 -6.96 -13.28 0.23
N LEU A 253 -7.79 -13.18 1.27
CA LEU A 253 -7.78 -12.07 2.22
C LEU A 253 -7.58 -12.61 3.63
N THR A 254 -6.45 -12.32 4.26
CA THR A 254 -6.29 -12.61 5.70
C THR A 254 -5.45 -11.54 6.37
N MET A 255 -6.12 -10.69 7.14
CA MET A 255 -5.55 -9.87 8.20
C MET A 255 -6.03 -10.46 9.52
N PHE A 256 -5.16 -10.55 10.53
CA PHE A 256 -5.51 -11.12 11.83
C PHE A 256 -5.40 -10.08 12.93
N TYR A 257 -6.44 -10.02 13.77
CA TYR A 257 -6.49 -9.24 15.01
C TYR A 257 -6.06 -10.10 16.20
N LEU A 258 -5.50 -9.44 17.22
CA LEU A 258 -4.98 -10.02 18.45
C LEU A 258 -5.65 -9.29 19.62
N ASP A 259 -6.60 -9.93 20.31
CA ASP A 259 -7.35 -9.32 21.43
C ASP A 259 -6.61 -9.41 22.77
N MET A 260 -6.39 -8.25 23.39
CA MET A 260 -5.84 -8.07 24.75
C MET A 260 -6.95 -7.60 25.69
N CYS A 261 -7.82 -8.51 26.13
CA CYS A 261 -8.77 -8.22 27.19
C CYS A 261 -8.31 -8.83 28.53
N THR A 262 -7.55 -8.05 29.31
CA THR A 262 -7.83 -7.60 30.70
C THR A 262 -6.53 -7.14 31.38
N VAL A 263 -6.23 -5.83 31.39
CA VAL A 263 -5.29 -5.23 32.36
C VAL A 263 -5.84 -3.85 32.78
N PRO A 264 -5.78 -3.47 34.08
CA PRO A 264 -6.56 -2.36 34.64
C PRO A 264 -6.12 -0.97 34.14
N PRO A 265 -6.96 0.05 34.35
CA PRO A 265 -6.84 1.36 33.71
C PRO A 265 -5.80 2.25 34.39
N TYR A 266 -4.52 1.86 34.43
CA TYR A 266 -3.42 2.77 34.79
C TYR A 266 -2.08 2.28 34.21
N ALA A 267 -1.69 2.74 33.02
CA ALA A 267 -0.29 2.73 32.58
C ALA A 267 -0.07 3.68 31.39
N ASN A 268 0.80 4.68 31.60
CA ASN A 268 1.17 5.75 30.67
C ASN A 268 1.79 5.25 29.33
N SER A 269 1.70 6.16 28.34
CA SER A 269 1.82 6.05 26.88
C SER A 269 3.14 5.59 26.23
N ALA A 270 3.97 4.79 26.90
CA ALA A 270 5.09 4.08 26.27
C ALA A 270 5.12 2.58 26.61
N ASN A 271 4.54 2.20 27.75
CA ASN A 271 4.45 0.80 28.19
C ASN A 271 3.35 0.02 27.45
N HIS A 272 2.37 0.70 26.85
CA HIS A 272 1.27 0.07 26.13
C HIS A 272 1.73 -0.59 24.82
N VAL A 273 2.56 0.09 24.02
CA VAL A 273 3.07 -0.42 22.73
C VAL A 273 4.03 -1.61 22.92
N ASN A 274 4.84 -1.57 23.98
CA ASN A 274 5.81 -2.63 24.30
C ASN A 274 5.14 -3.97 24.69
N ASN A 275 3.97 -3.92 25.36
CA ASN A 275 3.21 -5.12 25.72
C ASN A 275 2.55 -5.81 24.51
N ILE A 276 2.25 -5.06 23.45
CA ILE A 276 1.51 -5.53 22.28
C ILE A 276 2.42 -6.33 21.34
N LEU A 277 3.66 -5.90 21.18
CA LEU A 277 4.58 -6.59 20.29
C LEU A 277 5.12 -7.90 20.87
N HIS A 278 5.24 -7.96 22.20
CA HIS A 278 5.43 -9.21 22.92
C HIS A 278 4.32 -10.23 22.59
N PHE A 279 3.07 -9.77 22.45
CA PHE A 279 1.93 -10.61 22.06
C PHE A 279 1.95 -10.99 20.56
N VAL A 280 2.39 -10.09 19.69
CA VAL A 280 2.59 -10.36 18.25
C VAL A 280 3.62 -11.47 18.02
N ILE A 281 4.74 -11.46 18.74
CA ILE A 281 5.75 -12.52 18.60
C ILE A 281 5.20 -13.88 19.03
N ARG A 282 4.41 -13.91 20.09
CA ARG A 282 3.72 -15.14 20.54
C ARG A 282 2.70 -15.66 19.53
N TYR A 283 2.23 -14.79 18.64
CA TYR A 283 1.29 -15.15 17.59
C TYR A 283 1.96 -15.68 16.31
N LEU A 284 3.24 -15.37 16.09
CA LEU A 284 3.97 -15.77 14.89
C LEU A 284 3.91 -17.29 14.60
N PRO A 285 4.05 -18.21 15.58
CA PRO A 285 3.97 -19.64 15.30
C PRO A 285 2.63 -20.07 14.68
N LYS A 286 1.53 -19.40 15.03
CA LYS A 286 0.21 -19.66 14.43
C LYS A 286 0.15 -19.19 12.98
N VAL A 287 0.76 -18.04 12.69
CA VAL A 287 0.92 -17.54 11.32
C VAL A 287 1.76 -18.54 10.52
N PHE A 288 2.86 -19.02 11.10
CA PHE A 288 3.73 -19.98 10.44
C PHE A 288 3.00 -21.27 10.08
N ALA A 289 2.22 -21.82 11.00
CA ALA A 289 1.40 -23.02 10.77
C ALA A 289 0.37 -22.81 9.65
N ARG A 290 -0.27 -21.62 9.58
CA ARG A 290 -1.25 -21.31 8.52
C ARG A 290 -0.61 -21.24 7.13
N TYR A 291 0.63 -20.80 7.03
CA TYR A 291 1.35 -20.62 5.77
C TYR A 291 2.52 -21.59 5.64
N GLY A 292 2.32 -22.87 5.95
CA GLY A 292 3.36 -23.90 5.93
C GLY A 292 4.02 -24.14 4.56
N GLY A 293 3.46 -23.61 3.46
CA GLY A 293 4.03 -23.64 2.12
C GLY A 293 4.84 -22.39 1.73
N ALA A 294 5.11 -21.48 2.68
CA ALA A 294 5.95 -20.30 2.45
C ALA A 294 7.44 -20.66 2.50
N ASP A 295 8.26 -19.94 1.72
CA ASP A 295 9.72 -20.09 1.72
C ASP A 295 10.34 -19.53 3.02
N GLY A 296 9.67 -18.57 3.64
CA GLY A 296 10.01 -18.01 4.95
C GLY A 296 9.15 -16.80 5.30
N PHE A 297 9.46 -16.18 6.43
CA PHE A 297 8.64 -15.13 7.03
C PHE A 297 9.47 -13.89 7.31
N LEU A 298 9.11 -12.76 6.71
CA LEU A 298 9.76 -11.47 6.89
C LEU A 298 8.91 -10.58 7.78
N PHE A 299 9.44 -10.17 8.93
CA PHE A 299 8.76 -9.29 9.87
C PHE A 299 9.29 -7.86 9.75
N LEU A 300 8.39 -6.86 9.74
CA LEU A 300 8.75 -5.44 9.82
C LEU A 300 7.65 -4.61 10.52
N GLN A 301 8.00 -3.39 10.91
CA GLN A 301 7.05 -2.43 11.47
C GLN A 301 6.75 -1.25 10.54
N ASP A 302 5.63 -0.58 10.79
CA ASP A 302 5.12 0.60 10.08
C ASP A 302 6.01 1.84 10.06
N HIS A 303 7.01 1.90 10.92
CA HIS A 303 8.01 2.95 10.92
C HIS A 303 9.35 2.51 10.32
N MET A 304 9.36 1.39 9.60
CA MET A 304 10.46 0.94 8.75
C MET A 304 10.00 0.87 7.30
N ILE A 305 10.84 1.35 6.38
CA ILE A 305 10.68 1.08 4.95
C ILE A 305 11.66 0.00 4.53
N LEU A 306 11.15 -1.01 3.83
CA LEU A 306 11.93 -2.10 3.25
C LEU A 306 12.13 -1.87 1.74
N ASN A 307 13.38 -1.69 1.35
CA ASN A 307 13.80 -1.61 -0.05
C ASN A 307 14.18 -3.01 -0.54
N TYR A 308 13.16 -3.85 -0.75
CA TYR A 308 13.32 -5.26 -1.13
C TYR A 308 14.22 -5.51 -2.36
N TRP A 309 14.40 -4.51 -3.23
CA TRP A 309 15.28 -4.62 -4.40
C TRP A 309 16.76 -4.78 -4.03
N ASN A 310 17.18 -4.27 -2.86
CA ASN A 310 18.54 -4.45 -2.35
C ASN A 310 18.75 -5.81 -1.66
N LEU A 311 17.67 -6.57 -1.45
CA LEU A 311 17.70 -7.89 -0.81
C LEU A 311 17.69 -9.05 -1.80
N LEU A 312 17.82 -8.77 -3.11
CA LEU A 312 17.79 -9.81 -4.15
C LEU A 312 18.88 -10.87 -4.01
N GLN A 313 20.03 -10.49 -3.44
CA GLN A 313 21.17 -11.39 -3.21
C GLN A 313 21.16 -12.00 -1.81
N ALA A 314 20.19 -11.64 -0.96
CA ALA A 314 20.11 -12.17 0.39
C ALA A 314 19.76 -13.66 0.36
N ASP A 315 20.47 -14.44 1.16
CA ASP A 315 20.36 -15.88 1.26
C ASP A 315 19.15 -16.25 2.12
N LYS A 316 18.05 -16.63 1.47
CA LYS A 316 16.76 -16.94 2.11
C LYS A 316 16.76 -18.26 2.89
N GLU A 317 17.86 -19.02 2.87
CA GLU A 317 18.02 -20.19 3.75
C GLU A 317 18.61 -19.79 5.12
N LYS A 318 19.09 -18.56 5.25
CA LYS A 318 19.72 -18.04 6.48
C LYS A 318 18.83 -17.06 7.22
N LEU A 319 19.03 -16.99 8.53
CA LEU A 319 18.39 -15.98 9.39
C LEU A 319 18.89 -14.58 9.04
N TRP A 320 17.98 -13.61 8.92
CA TRP A 320 18.34 -12.19 8.72
C TRP A 320 17.92 -11.37 9.93
N ILE A 321 18.85 -10.61 10.49
CA ILE A 321 18.60 -9.66 11.55
C ILE A 321 19.66 -8.55 11.48
N THR A 322 19.45 -7.43 12.15
CA THR A 322 20.35 -6.26 12.11
C THR A 322 21.54 -6.38 13.07
N ASP A 323 22.18 -7.55 13.13
CA ASP A 323 23.29 -7.87 14.03
C ASP A 323 24.56 -7.04 13.77
N LYS A 324 24.75 -6.55 12.53
CA LYS A 324 25.88 -5.68 12.16
C LYS A 324 25.67 -4.20 12.44
N ILE A 325 24.47 -3.79 12.85
CA ILE A 325 24.17 -2.38 13.08
C ILE A 325 24.39 -2.06 14.55
N ALA A 326 25.48 -1.35 14.86
CA ALA A 326 25.89 -1.05 16.24
C ALA A 326 24.81 -0.35 17.09
N HIS A 327 23.95 0.46 16.47
CA HIS A 327 22.83 1.14 17.17
C HIS A 327 21.59 0.27 17.34
N SER A 328 21.49 -0.83 16.60
CA SER A 328 20.40 -1.80 16.72
C SER A 328 20.79 -2.95 17.63
N TRP A 329 21.95 -3.58 17.42
CA TRP A 329 22.39 -4.78 18.12
C TRP A 329 23.41 -4.41 19.19
N VAL A 330 22.96 -4.35 20.44
CA VAL A 330 23.78 -3.93 21.58
C VAL A 330 23.94 -5.09 22.54
N THR A 331 25.18 -5.46 22.84
CA THR A 331 25.48 -6.44 23.89
C THR A 331 25.49 -5.76 25.25
N ILE A 332 24.68 -6.27 26.17
CA ILE A 332 24.48 -5.71 27.50
C ILE A 332 25.07 -6.69 28.52
N PRO A 333 26.12 -6.30 29.27
CA PRO A 333 26.59 -7.09 30.40
C PRO A 333 25.55 -7.08 31.53
N LEU A 334 25.36 -8.19 32.23
CA LEU A 334 24.37 -8.30 33.30
C LEU A 334 24.94 -7.95 34.68
N GLU A 335 26.16 -8.39 34.99
CA GLU A 335 26.75 -8.23 36.33
C GLU A 335 27.16 -6.78 36.63
N SER A 336 27.60 -6.04 35.62
CA SER A 336 28.05 -4.65 35.76
C SER A 336 26.98 -3.62 35.40
N ASN A 337 25.75 -4.06 35.09
CA ASN A 337 24.70 -3.13 34.66
C ASN A 337 24.06 -2.42 35.84
N LYS A 338 23.84 -1.11 35.69
CA LYS A 338 23.12 -0.31 36.68
C LYS A 338 21.60 -0.32 36.45
N GLU A 339 21.16 -0.74 35.27
CA GLU A 339 19.74 -0.78 34.92
C GLU A 339 19.10 -2.10 35.31
N GLU A 340 18.26 -2.05 36.35
CA GLU A 340 17.53 -3.21 36.91
C GLU A 340 16.68 -3.94 35.87
N TRP A 341 16.14 -3.21 34.88
CA TRP A 341 15.34 -3.78 33.80
C TRP A 341 16.10 -4.85 32.99
N PHE A 342 17.35 -4.56 32.58
CA PHE A 342 18.17 -5.51 31.82
C PHE A 342 18.56 -6.72 32.65
N VAL A 343 18.83 -6.54 33.95
CA VAL A 343 19.13 -7.65 34.87
C VAL A 343 17.92 -8.60 34.97
N LYS A 344 16.71 -8.04 35.11
CA LYS A 344 15.46 -8.82 35.16
C LYS A 344 15.21 -9.58 33.85
N GLN A 345 15.40 -8.94 32.69
CA GLN A 345 15.28 -9.59 31.38
C GLN A 345 16.33 -10.70 31.21
N GLY A 346 17.57 -10.48 31.65
CA GLY A 346 18.63 -11.49 31.63
C GLY A 346 18.32 -12.71 32.49
N ALA A 347 17.70 -12.53 33.67
CA ALA A 347 17.25 -13.65 34.49
C ALA A 347 16.18 -14.50 33.78
N MET A 348 15.24 -13.86 33.07
CA MET A 348 14.24 -14.57 32.26
C MET A 348 14.88 -15.31 31.09
N VAL A 349 15.88 -14.71 30.41
CA VAL A 349 16.65 -15.40 29.35
C VAL A 349 17.34 -16.64 29.91
N LYS A 350 18.00 -16.54 31.07
CA LYS A 350 18.63 -17.69 31.73
C LYS A 350 17.62 -18.78 32.06
N GLN A 351 16.43 -18.40 32.53
CA GLN A 351 15.35 -19.35 32.80
C GLN A 351 14.89 -20.07 31.53
N VAL A 352 14.61 -19.32 30.46
CA VAL A 352 14.13 -19.89 29.18
C VAL A 352 15.20 -20.78 28.55
N VAL A 353 16.44 -20.29 28.41
CA VAL A 353 17.54 -21.07 27.86
C VAL A 353 17.80 -22.31 28.73
N GLY A 354 17.80 -22.17 30.06
CA GLY A 354 17.99 -23.30 30.98
C GLY A 354 16.90 -24.38 30.88
N SER A 355 15.68 -24.04 30.48
CA SER A 355 14.61 -25.01 30.22
C SER A 355 14.51 -25.47 28.77
N SER A 356 15.31 -24.93 27.84
CA SER A 356 15.34 -25.33 26.44
C SER A 356 16.02 -26.69 26.23
N PRO A 357 15.72 -27.41 25.14
CA PRO A 357 16.53 -28.55 24.67
C PRO A 357 18.03 -28.24 24.59
N VAL A 358 18.87 -29.28 24.80
CA VAL A 358 20.33 -29.16 24.90
C VAL A 358 20.95 -28.46 23.68
N HIS A 359 20.42 -28.69 22.48
CA HIS A 359 20.96 -28.08 21.26
C HIS A 359 20.82 -26.55 21.26
N PHE A 360 19.69 -26.00 21.72
CA PHE A 360 19.52 -24.55 21.88
C PHE A 360 20.39 -23.98 23.01
N GLN A 361 20.57 -24.72 24.10
CA GLN A 361 21.43 -24.30 25.21
C GLN A 361 22.88 -24.15 24.77
N SER A 362 23.45 -25.19 24.15
CA SER A 362 24.82 -25.19 23.68
C SER A 362 25.05 -24.05 22.68
N LYS A 363 24.15 -23.90 21.70
CA LYS A 363 24.24 -22.84 20.68
C LYS A 363 24.21 -21.42 21.27
N TYR A 364 23.26 -21.16 22.17
CA TYR A 364 23.15 -19.84 22.80
C TYR A 364 24.39 -19.53 23.65
N LYS A 365 24.87 -20.50 24.45
CA LYS A 365 26.04 -20.33 25.32
C LYS A 365 27.33 -20.13 24.53
N GLU A 366 27.51 -20.85 23.42
CA GLU A 366 28.65 -20.66 22.50
C GLU A 366 28.67 -19.24 21.93
N SER A 367 27.50 -18.65 21.66
CA SER A 367 27.39 -17.34 21.01
C SER A 367 27.49 -16.15 21.98
N MET A 368 26.91 -16.24 23.19
CA MET A 368 26.79 -15.09 24.12
C MET A 368 27.40 -15.30 25.51
N GLY A 369 27.62 -16.55 25.94
CA GLY A 369 27.93 -16.87 27.34
C GLY A 369 26.72 -16.70 28.27
N GLU A 370 26.98 -16.60 29.58
CA GLU A 370 25.94 -16.50 30.63
C GLU A 370 25.89 -15.12 31.33
N ASP A 371 26.85 -14.24 31.06
CA ASP A 371 27.01 -12.95 31.73
C ASP A 371 26.44 -11.78 30.93
N LYS A 372 25.94 -12.02 29.70
CA LYS A 372 25.50 -10.98 28.76
C LYS A 372 24.21 -11.36 28.05
N ILE A 373 23.48 -10.35 27.58
CA ILE A 373 22.32 -10.49 26.68
C ILE A 373 22.43 -9.52 25.50
N VAL A 374 21.67 -9.78 24.44
CA VAL A 374 21.54 -8.84 23.32
C VAL A 374 20.24 -8.08 23.43
N PHE A 375 20.33 -6.77 23.20
CA PHE A 375 19.20 -5.92 22.88
C PHE A 375 19.21 -5.62 21.37
N CYS A 376 18.11 -5.92 20.69
CA CYS A 376 17.90 -5.58 19.29
C CYS A 376 16.84 -4.46 19.16
N GLY A 377 17.28 -3.26 18.81
CA GLY A 377 16.45 -2.06 18.66
C GLY A 377 15.61 -2.03 17.39
N SER A 378 16.03 -2.76 16.35
CA SER A 378 15.35 -2.88 15.06
C SER A 378 14.35 -4.03 15.07
N GLU A 379 13.14 -3.75 14.61
CA GLU A 379 12.04 -4.70 14.54
C GLU A 379 11.85 -5.22 13.10
N LEU A 380 12.99 -5.50 12.44
CA LEU A 380 13.11 -6.09 11.10
C LEU A 380 13.95 -7.37 11.18
N PHE A 381 13.34 -8.51 10.83
CA PHE A 381 14.03 -9.80 10.78
C PHE A 381 13.34 -10.78 9.83
N TYR A 382 14.08 -11.78 9.36
CA TYR A 382 13.59 -12.85 8.48
C TYR A 382 13.88 -14.22 9.09
N VAL A 383 12.87 -15.10 9.07
CA VAL A 383 12.95 -16.50 9.52
C VAL A 383 12.71 -17.43 8.34
N PRO A 384 13.72 -18.18 7.86
CA PRO A 384 13.57 -19.20 6.83
C PRO A 384 12.63 -20.32 7.28
N ARG A 385 12.00 -21.00 6.31
CA ARG A 385 11.06 -22.11 6.60
C ARG A 385 11.63 -23.19 7.51
N GLN A 386 12.93 -23.49 7.40
CA GLN A 386 13.60 -24.52 8.20
C GLN A 386 13.71 -24.18 9.69
N PHE A 387 13.69 -22.90 10.07
CA PHE A 387 13.81 -22.45 11.47
C PHE A 387 12.45 -22.15 12.12
N VAL A 388 11.36 -22.34 11.38
CA VAL A 388 9.99 -22.00 11.85
C VAL A 388 9.56 -22.84 13.05
N GLU A 389 9.91 -24.13 13.07
CA GLU A 389 9.54 -25.04 14.16
C GLU A 389 10.33 -24.69 15.42
N ASP A 390 11.65 -24.55 15.29
CA ASP A 390 12.54 -24.12 16.38
C ASP A 390 12.11 -22.77 16.97
N PHE A 391 11.76 -21.80 16.12
CA PHE A 391 11.23 -20.52 16.57
C PHE A 391 9.92 -20.70 17.36
N GLY A 392 9.04 -21.58 16.89
CA GLY A 392 7.78 -21.92 17.56
C GLY A 392 7.99 -22.53 18.95
N ASP A 393 8.92 -23.47 19.06
CA ASP A 393 9.27 -24.13 20.31
C ASP A 393 9.86 -23.13 21.33
N LEU A 394 10.76 -22.27 20.88
CA LEU A 394 11.35 -21.21 21.72
C LEU A 394 10.30 -20.20 22.20
N VAL A 395 9.37 -19.80 21.32
CA VAL A 395 8.21 -18.98 21.72
C VAL A 395 7.35 -19.69 22.76
N GLY A 396 7.14 -21.01 22.62
CA GLY A 396 6.44 -21.84 23.60
C GLY A 396 7.12 -21.86 24.96
N LEU A 397 8.45 -21.91 25.00
CA LEU A 397 9.26 -21.92 26.23
C LEU A 397 9.25 -20.59 26.97
N VAL A 398 9.11 -19.45 26.26
CA VAL A 398 8.89 -18.15 26.92
C VAL A 398 7.59 -18.16 27.74
N GLY A 399 6.59 -18.95 27.35
CA GLY A 399 5.43 -19.25 28.18
C GLY A 399 4.66 -17.99 28.58
N SER A 400 4.52 -17.71 29.89
CA SER A 400 3.88 -16.50 30.42
C SER A 400 4.87 -15.44 30.90
N LEU A 401 6.17 -15.60 30.63
CA LEU A 401 7.20 -14.66 31.07
C LEU A 401 7.06 -13.32 30.36
N ASP A 402 7.32 -12.23 31.06
CA ASP A 402 7.30 -10.87 30.53
C ASP A 402 8.65 -10.52 29.84
N LEU A 403 9.06 -11.40 28.92
CA LEU A 403 10.31 -11.27 28.18
C LEU A 403 10.08 -10.36 26.98
N HIS A 404 10.70 -9.19 27.01
CA HIS A 404 10.52 -8.16 26.00
C HIS A 404 11.01 -8.63 24.63
N HIS A 405 10.28 -8.33 23.56
CA HIS A 405 10.58 -8.82 22.21
C HIS A 405 11.98 -8.43 21.71
N LYS A 406 12.45 -7.22 22.07
CA LYS A 406 13.81 -6.73 21.74
C LYS A 406 14.93 -7.57 22.37
N ILE A 407 14.60 -8.41 23.35
CA ILE A 407 15.49 -9.41 23.95
C ILE A 407 15.14 -10.81 23.45
N ALA A 408 13.85 -11.14 23.34
CA ALA A 408 13.38 -12.46 22.94
C ALA A 408 13.81 -12.83 21.51
N VAL A 409 13.64 -11.95 20.52
CA VAL A 409 14.02 -12.21 19.12
C VAL A 409 15.51 -12.51 18.98
N PRO A 410 16.44 -11.65 19.43
CA PRO A 410 17.86 -11.97 19.30
C PRO A 410 18.23 -13.23 20.11
N MET A 411 17.59 -13.47 21.27
CA MET A 411 17.77 -14.73 22.00
C MET A 411 17.36 -15.94 21.15
N PHE A 412 16.22 -15.89 20.47
CA PHE A 412 15.77 -16.97 19.60
C PHE A 412 16.75 -17.21 18.46
N PHE A 413 17.21 -16.14 17.80
CA PHE A 413 18.16 -16.24 16.70
C PHE A 413 19.46 -16.90 17.14
N LEU A 414 20.01 -16.47 18.29
CA LEU A 414 21.24 -17.01 18.87
C LEU A 414 21.09 -18.44 19.41
N ALA A 415 19.88 -18.86 19.73
CA ALA A 415 19.58 -20.23 20.13
C ALA A 415 19.44 -21.16 18.91
N MET A 416 18.81 -20.67 17.83
CA MET A 416 18.60 -21.43 16.58
C MET A 416 19.89 -21.61 15.78
N ASP A 417 20.71 -20.58 15.64
CA ASP A 417 21.97 -20.66 14.91
C ASP A 417 23.02 -19.63 15.37
N SER A 418 24.26 -19.85 14.94
CA SER A 418 25.40 -19.00 15.28
C SER A 418 25.42 -17.74 14.40
N PRO A 419 25.83 -16.56 14.92
CA PRO A 419 25.90 -15.33 14.11
C PRO A 419 26.75 -15.43 12.83
N GLN A 420 27.74 -16.34 12.78
CA GLN A 420 28.55 -16.54 11.56
C GLN A 420 27.77 -17.22 10.43
N ASN A 421 26.63 -17.87 10.75
CA ASN A 421 25.77 -18.54 9.79
C ASN A 421 24.58 -17.67 9.36
N PHE A 422 24.36 -16.52 9.98
CA PHE A 422 23.36 -15.55 9.54
C PHE A 422 23.77 -14.94 8.19
N ASP A 423 22.81 -14.42 7.44
CA ASP A 423 23.12 -13.50 6.34
C ASP A 423 23.18 -12.07 6.89
N SER A 424 24.24 -11.81 7.66
CA SER A 424 24.48 -10.52 8.31
C SER A 424 24.61 -9.36 7.30
N GLU A 425 25.01 -9.64 6.05
CA GLU A 425 25.19 -8.62 5.02
C GLU A 425 23.85 -8.15 4.43
N ALA A 426 22.81 -8.99 4.44
CA ALA A 426 21.49 -8.64 3.92
C ALA A 426 20.94 -7.34 4.51
N LEU A 427 21.12 -7.11 5.81
CA LEU A 427 20.58 -5.96 6.53
C LEU A 427 21.64 -4.97 7.01
N ALA A 428 22.93 -5.23 6.79
CA ALA A 428 24.05 -4.40 7.29
C ALA A 428 23.96 -2.93 6.85
N GLY A 429 23.48 -2.66 5.62
CA GLY A 429 23.36 -1.31 5.07
C GLY A 429 22.14 -0.51 5.53
N THR A 430 21.32 -1.04 6.45
CA THR A 430 20.08 -0.40 6.89
C THR A 430 20.37 0.94 7.57
N VAL A 431 19.67 2.00 7.16
CA VAL A 431 19.78 3.31 7.83
C VAL A 431 19.01 3.25 9.14
N PHE A 432 19.71 3.47 10.25
CA PHE A 432 19.13 3.46 11.59
C PHE A 432 19.45 4.77 12.33
N LYS A 433 18.52 5.73 12.30
CA LYS A 433 18.69 7.08 12.89
C LYS A 433 17.73 7.33 14.06
N THR A 434 18.07 6.91 15.27
CA THR A 434 17.20 7.08 16.45
C THR A 434 17.09 8.53 16.95
N ASN A 435 18.07 9.40 16.64
CA ASN A 435 18.16 10.77 17.14
C ASN A 435 17.86 11.81 16.04
N LEU A 436 16.65 11.82 15.51
CA LEU A 436 16.24 12.80 14.49
C LEU A 436 15.87 14.14 15.13
N ALA A 437 16.38 15.24 14.59
CA ALA A 437 15.90 16.57 14.94
C ALA A 437 14.46 16.77 14.46
N ALA A 438 13.67 17.56 15.19
CA ALA A 438 12.23 17.75 14.92
C ALA A 438 11.90 18.34 13.53
N ASN A 439 12.90 18.88 12.82
CA ASN A 439 12.81 19.46 11.49
C ASN A 439 13.28 18.52 10.34
N GLU A 440 13.81 17.33 10.64
CA GLU A 440 14.18 16.37 9.60
C GLU A 440 12.93 15.79 8.93
N THR A 441 12.95 15.76 7.59
CA THR A 441 11.83 15.27 6.77
C THR A 441 12.14 13.87 6.27
N PHE A 442 11.11 13.12 5.87
CA PHE A 442 11.31 11.79 5.28
C PHE A 442 12.34 11.79 4.13
N SER A 443 12.28 12.80 3.25
CA SER A 443 13.21 12.97 2.14
C SER A 443 14.68 13.18 2.54
N SER A 444 14.97 13.64 3.77
CA SER A 444 16.35 13.79 4.25
C SER A 444 16.93 12.51 4.86
N ILE A 445 16.09 11.50 5.11
CA ILE A 445 16.50 10.24 5.76
C ILE A 445 16.42 9.07 4.78
N TYR A 446 15.45 9.08 3.87
CA TYR A 446 15.26 8.01 2.90
C TYR A 446 16.42 7.92 1.89
N THR A 447 16.88 6.70 1.65
CA THR A 447 17.81 6.36 0.57
C THR A 447 17.38 5.06 -0.09
N ALA A 448 17.38 5.03 -1.42
CA ALA A 448 17.05 3.82 -2.18
C ALA A 448 18.19 2.79 -2.19
N GLN A 449 19.38 3.15 -1.72
CA GLN A 449 20.58 2.29 -1.72
C GLN A 449 20.64 1.37 -0.50
N SER A 450 19.96 1.72 0.60
CA SER A 450 19.94 0.89 1.80
C SER A 450 18.85 -0.19 1.73
N PRO A 451 19.05 -1.38 2.32
CA PRO A 451 18.04 -2.45 2.38
C PRO A 451 16.80 -2.07 3.19
N ALA A 452 16.97 -1.27 4.25
CA ALA A 452 15.87 -0.69 4.99
C ALA A 452 16.22 0.69 5.56
N VAL A 453 15.20 1.43 5.99
CA VAL A 453 15.34 2.78 6.58
C VAL A 453 14.44 2.90 7.82
N PHE A 454 15.02 3.32 8.94
CA PHE A 454 14.38 3.57 10.24
C PHE A 454 14.90 4.85 10.91
N PRO A 455 14.07 5.62 11.62
CA PRO A 455 12.61 5.54 11.66
C PRO A 455 11.99 6.38 10.53
N VAL A 456 10.84 5.96 10.04
CA VAL A 456 10.04 6.68 9.05
C VAL A 456 8.66 6.92 9.64
N LYS A 457 8.33 8.18 9.98
CA LYS A 457 6.97 8.52 10.43
C LYS A 457 6.09 8.85 9.23
N VAL A 458 5.09 8.03 9.00
CA VAL A 458 4.04 8.23 7.98
C VAL A 458 2.90 9.01 8.62
N MET A 459 2.83 10.32 8.40
CA MET A 459 1.83 11.17 9.06
C MET A 459 0.60 11.43 8.17
N ASN A 460 0.72 11.33 6.84
CA ASN A 460 -0.37 11.56 5.88
C ASN A 460 -0.13 10.91 4.49
N GLU A 461 -1.18 10.89 3.66
CA GLU A 461 -1.20 10.33 2.30
C GLU A 461 -0.23 11.07 1.34
N ILE A 462 -0.01 12.36 1.54
CA ILE A 462 0.93 13.16 0.73
C ILE A 462 2.38 12.66 0.95
N ASP A 463 2.72 12.32 2.19
CA ASP A 463 4.00 11.71 2.55
C ASP A 463 4.13 10.29 1.99
N PHE A 464 3.02 9.60 1.69
CA PHE A 464 3.01 8.31 1.00
C PHE A 464 3.18 8.46 -0.52
N ILE A 465 2.44 9.37 -1.15
CA ILE A 465 2.50 9.64 -2.59
C ILE A 465 3.91 10.13 -3.01
N LYS A 466 4.55 10.96 -2.19
CA LYS A 466 5.95 11.38 -2.41
C LYS A 466 6.93 10.19 -2.46
N ARG A 467 6.62 9.04 -1.84
CA ARG A 467 7.46 7.80 -1.86
C ARG A 467 7.44 7.10 -3.20
N GLY A 468 6.30 7.14 -3.89
CA GLY A 468 6.19 6.59 -5.23
C GLY A 468 7.08 7.35 -6.22
N GLN A 469 7.21 8.66 -6.02
CA GLN A 469 8.01 9.55 -6.87
C GLN A 469 9.52 9.47 -6.57
N SER A 470 9.94 9.20 -5.33
CA SER A 470 11.36 9.03 -4.98
C SER A 470 12.00 7.74 -5.51
N ARG A 471 11.26 6.86 -6.19
CA ARG A 471 11.81 5.78 -7.02
C ARG A 471 12.54 6.29 -8.28
N GLN A 472 12.28 7.53 -8.70
CA GLN A 472 12.79 8.10 -9.96
C GLN A 472 14.02 9.01 -9.80
N ARG A 473 14.70 8.99 -8.65
CA ARG A 473 15.95 9.73 -8.46
C ARG A 473 17.10 8.84 -8.04
#